data_AF-A0A963LD11-F1
#
_entry.id   AF-A0A963LD11-F1
#
_cell.length_a   1.000
_cell.length_b   1.000
_cell.length_c   1.000
_cell.angle_alpha   90.00
_cell.angle_beta   90.00
_cell.angle_gamma   90.00
#
_symmetry.space_group_name_H-M   'P 1'
#
loop_
_entity.id
_entity.type
_entity.pdbx_description
1 polymer ?
#
loop_
_entity_poly.entity_id
_entity_poly.type
_entity_poly.pdbx_seq_one_letter_code
_entity_poly.pdbx_strand_id
1 'polypeptide(L)' 'MVTCAAPLEAHASRALLNAWQRDLPLVARPYDALGAPHGLSGAQVRALLQGALARGEASRVGAVFGVGA' A
#
# COMPACT_ATOMS: atom_id res chain seq x y z
N MET A 1 -5.44 0.27 22.79
CA MET A 1 -4.15 -0.43 22.60
C MET A 1 -3.75 -0.23 21.15
N VAL A 2 -2.71 0.57 20.93
CA VAL A 2 -2.16 0.87 19.60
C VAL A 2 -1.28 -0.31 19.20
N THR A 3 -1.69 -1.10 18.22
CA THR A 3 -0.79 -2.12 17.65
C THR A 3 0.16 -1.41 16.71
N CYS A 4 1.39 -1.23 17.18
CA CYS A 4 2.56 -0.95 16.35
C CYS A 4 2.61 -2.02 15.27
N ALA A 5 2.36 -1.66 14.00
CA ALA A 5 2.67 -2.55 12.90
C ALA A 5 4.18 -2.75 12.95
N ALA A 6 4.62 -3.91 13.43
CA ALA A 6 6.02 -4.32 13.34
C ALA A 6 6.50 -4.04 11.90
N PRO A 7 7.72 -3.55 11.68
CA PRO A 7 8.21 -3.30 10.33
C PRO A 7 8.08 -4.61 9.58
N LEU A 8 7.19 -4.63 8.59
CA LEU A 8 7.05 -5.75 7.67
C LEU A 8 8.47 -5.94 7.11
N GLU A 9 9.08 -7.10 7.34
CA GLU A 9 10.40 -7.49 6.82
C GLU A 9 10.64 -6.81 5.46
N ALA A 10 11.80 -6.17 5.24
CA ALA A 10 12.01 -5.26 4.11
C ALA A 10 11.58 -5.85 2.74
N HIS A 11 11.67 -7.17 2.60
CA HIS A 11 11.16 -7.91 1.45
C HIS A 11 9.63 -7.90 1.32
N ALA A 12 8.90 -8.15 2.39
CA ALA A 12 7.44 -8.08 2.44
C ALA A 12 6.94 -6.63 2.23
N SER A 13 7.65 -5.64 2.78
CA SER A 13 7.37 -4.22 2.48
C SER A 13 7.53 -3.91 0.98
N ARG A 14 8.60 -4.39 0.35
CA ARG A 14 8.80 -4.24 -1.11
C ARG A 14 7.77 -4.98 -1.95
N ALA A 15 7.37 -6.20 -1.55
CA ALA A 15 6.36 -6.97 -2.26
C ALA A 15 4.99 -6.25 -2.22
N LEU A 16 4.63 -5.70 -1.07
CA LEU A 16 3.43 -4.86 -0.91
C LEU A 16 3.51 -3.60 -1.78
N LEU A 17 4.66 -2.92 -1.79
CA LEU A 17 4.88 -1.73 -2.61
C LEU A 17 4.82 -2.03 -4.12
N ASN A 18 5.38 -3.17 -4.57
CA ASN A 18 5.30 -3.60 -5.96
C ASN A 18 3.87 -3.99 -6.38
N ALA A 19 3.12 -4.68 -5.51
CA ALA A 19 1.71 -4.98 -5.75
C ALA A 19 0.89 -3.69 -5.89
N TRP A 20 1.21 -2.69 -5.06
CA TRP A 20 0.59 -1.37 -5.08
C TRP A 20 0.89 -0.56 -6.35
N GLN A 21 2.02 -0.78 -7.03
CA GLN A 21 2.39 -0.05 -8.25
C GLN A 21 1.62 -0.46 -9.51
N ARG A 22 1.09 -1.69 -9.55
CA ARG A 22 0.52 -2.26 -10.79
C ARG A 22 -0.99 -2.15 -10.87
N ASP A 23 -1.70 -2.44 -9.79
CA ASP A 23 -3.16 -2.48 -9.80
C ASP A 23 -3.76 -1.98 -8.49
N LEU A 24 -4.40 -0.82 -8.55
CA LEU A 24 -5.28 -0.35 -7.48
C LEU A 24 -6.70 -0.87 -7.76
N PRO A 25 -7.23 -1.80 -6.96
CA PRO A 25 -8.56 -2.35 -7.20
C PRO A 25 -9.64 -1.28 -7.07
N LEU A 26 -10.49 -1.13 -8.10
CA LEU A 26 -11.59 -0.15 -8.13
C LEU A 26 -12.83 -0.68 -7.38
N VAL A 27 -12.65 -0.93 -6.09
CA VAL A 27 -13.70 -1.39 -5.17
C VAL A 27 -13.97 -0.35 -4.09
N ALA A 28 -15.07 -0.49 -3.34
CA ALA A 28 -15.44 0.47 -2.29
C ALA A 28 -14.39 0.63 -1.18
N ARG A 29 -13.60 -0.42 -0.92
CA ARG A 29 -12.57 -0.47 0.13
C ARG A 29 -11.23 -0.96 -0.44
N PRO A 30 -10.56 -0.14 -1.26
CA PRO A 30 -9.41 -0.59 -2.05
C PRO A 30 -8.22 -1.00 -1.18
N TYR A 31 -7.96 -0.26 -0.09
CA TYR A 31 -6.86 -0.59 0.83
C TYR A 31 -7.11 -1.88 1.61
N ASP A 32 -8.37 -2.21 1.93
CA ASP A 32 -8.70 -3.48 2.58
C ASP A 32 -8.53 -4.64 1.61
N ALA A 33 -8.98 -4.47 0.35
CA ALA A 33 -8.78 -5.47 -0.70
C ALA A 33 -7.29 -5.72 -0.99
N LEU A 34 -6.48 -4.66 -0.99
CA LEU A 34 -5.02 -4.76 -1.14
C LEU A 34 -4.33 -5.43 0.04
N GLY A 35 -4.81 -5.18 1.26
CA GLY A 35 -4.21 -5.74 2.47
C GLY A 35 -4.58 -7.19 2.73
N ALA A 36 -5.75 -7.63 2.27
CA ALA A 36 -6.30 -8.96 2.56
C ALA A 36 -5.36 -10.14 2.22
N PRO A 37 -4.67 -10.19 1.05
CA PRO A 37 -3.72 -11.26 0.73
C PRO A 37 -2.51 -11.32 1.69
N HIS A 38 -2.23 -10.22 2.39
CA HIS A 38 -1.10 -10.08 3.31
C HIS A 38 -1.53 -10.08 4.79
N GLY A 39 -2.80 -10.33 5.08
CA GLY A 39 -3.33 -10.27 6.44
C GLY A 39 -3.36 -8.86 7.05
N LEU A 40 -3.37 -7.82 6.21
CA LEU A 40 -3.38 -6.43 6.63
C LEU A 40 -4.77 -5.81 6.47
N SER A 41 -5.16 -4.98 7.43
CA SER A 41 -6.30 -4.07 7.29
C SER A 41 -5.95 -2.90 6.37
N GLY A 42 -6.96 -2.26 5.78
CA GLY A 42 -6.76 -1.05 4.98
C GLY A 42 -6.14 0.11 5.77
N ALA A 43 -6.32 0.14 7.10
CA ALA A 43 -5.66 1.12 7.96
C ALA A 43 -4.15 0.87 8.07
N GLN A 44 -3.72 -0.38 8.21
CA GLN A 44 -2.31 -0.75 8.23
C GLN A 44 -1.65 -0.48 6.86
N VAL A 45 -2.33 -0.83 5.76
CA VAL A 45 -1.86 -0.52 4.40
C VAL A 45 -1.64 0.98 4.23
N ARG A 46 -2.59 1.82 4.64
CA ARG A 46 -2.45 3.28 4.60
C ARG A 46 -1.27 3.78 5.42
N ALA A 47 -1.07 3.26 6.63
CA ALA A 47 0.04 3.67 7.49
C ALA A 47 1.40 3.33 6.86
N LEU A 48 1.52 2.16 6.22
CA LEU A 48 2.72 1.75 5.49
C LEU A 48 2.98 2.68 4.29
N LEU A 49 1.95 3.00 3.51
CA LEU A 49 2.06 3.92 2.37
C LEU A 49 2.46 5.33 2.80
N GLN A 50 1.87 5.84 3.88
CA GLN A 50 2.26 7.14 4.45
C GLN A 50 3.73 7.15 4.89
N GLY A 51 4.20 6.06 5.50
CA GLY A 51 5.61 5.91 5.87
C GLY A 51 6.54 5.91 4.64
N ALA A 52 6.16 5.23 3.57
CA ALA A 52 6.94 5.20 2.33
C ALA A 52 7.01 6.59 1.65
N LEU A 53 5.91 7.35 1.65
CA LEU A 53 5.89 8.73 1.16
C LEU A 53 6.80 9.64 2.00
N ALA A 54 6.74 9.51 3.33
CA ALA A 54 7.56 10.31 4.25
C ALA A 54 9.06 10.03 4.11
N ARG A 55 9.44 8.79 3.77
CA ARG A 55 10.84 8.39 3.51
C ARG A 55 11.32 8.70 2.09
N GLY A 56 10.45 9.18 1.21
CA GLY A 56 10.77 9.43 -0.20
C GLY A 56 10.92 8.15 -1.05
N GLU A 57 10.51 6.99 -0.53
CA GLU A 57 10.47 5.72 -1.27
C GLU A 57 9.35 5.71 -2.33
N ALA A 58 8.31 6.51 -2.11
CA ALA A 58 7.25 6.80 -3.06
C ALA A 58 7.04 8.31 -3.15
N SER A 59 6.68 8.82 -4.34
CA SER A 59 6.45 10.26 -4.55
C SER A 59 4.97 10.65 -4.54
N ARG A 60 4.06 9.72 -4.92
CA ARG A 60 2.60 9.94 -4.92
C ARG A 60 1.84 8.63 -4.89
N VAL A 61 0.64 8.66 -4.30
CA VAL A 61 -0.34 7.56 -4.29
C VAL A 61 -1.59 8.03 -5.03
N GLY A 62 -1.90 7.42 -6.18
CA GLY A 62 -3.09 7.77 -6.94
C GLY A 62 -3.11 7.10 -8.32
N ALA A 63 -4.30 7.06 -8.93
CA ALA A 63 -4.46 6.54 -10.27
C ALA A 63 -3.67 7.38 -11.30
N VAL A 64 -3.09 6.68 -12.28
CA VAL A 64 -2.50 7.29 -13.47
C VAL A 64 -3.53 7.14 -14.58
N PHE A 65 -4.05 8.26 -15.06
CA PHE A 65 -4.93 8.30 -16.23
C PHE A 65 -4.13 8.87 -17.40
N GLY A 66 -4.06 8.15 -18.51
CA GLY A 66 -3.37 8.56 -19.73
C GLY A 66 -3.78 7.71 -20.93
N VAL A 67 -3.65 8.25 -22.15
CA VAL A 67 -3.82 7.45 -23.38
C VAL A 67 -2.70 6.40 -23.40
N GLY A 68 -3.07 5.11 -23.30
CA GLY A 68 -2.13 3.97 -23.29
C GLY A 68 -1.65 3.49 -21.91
N ALA A 69 -2.32 3.89 -20.82
CA ALA A 69 -2.12 3.31 -19.48
C ALA A 69 -2.90 2.00 -19.28
#